data_AF-A0A6V8P3V2-F1
#
_entry.id   AF-A0A6V8P3V2-F1
#
_cell.length_a   1.000
_cell.length_b   1.000
_cell.length_c   1.000
_cell.angle_alpha   90.00
_cell.angle_beta   90.00
_cell.angle_gamma   90.00
#
_symmetry.space_group_name_H-M   'P 1'
#
loop_
_entity.id
_entity.type
_entity.pdbx_description
1 polymer ?
#
loop_
_entity_poly.entity_id
_entity_poly.type
_entity_poly.pdbx_seq_one_letter_code
_entity_poly.pdbx_strand_id
1 'polypeptide(L)'
;VPLRKKVGMVPNLHVRLQPGHVSLAHMEAPSERTLGRLELETDGLARAIGILEESSREFRAEIAPYLEERAGELFSRVTRGKYSSLSFDPESLEASLLHEGRLIQKDSLSTGTQEQLYLAIRIALSQLISGERKLPFFFDDSLLNFDEGRKKEALGVLKEMATEHQIFLFTIDRSLKNIDAHVVEI
;
A
#
# COMPACT_ATOMS: atom_id res chain seq x y z
N VAL A 1 -7.01 -25.02 77.17
CA VAL A 1 -5.61 -25.39 77.47
C VAL A 1 -4.72 -24.22 77.09
N PRO A 2 -3.72 -23.87 77.92
CA PRO A 2 -3.17 -22.53 78.06
C PRO A 2 -1.66 -22.47 77.69
N LEU A 3 -1.04 -21.33 78.04
CA LEU A 3 0.41 -21.14 78.32
C LEU A 3 1.31 -20.89 77.08
N ARG A 4 2.28 -19.97 77.08
CA ARG A 4 2.87 -19.16 78.15
C ARG A 4 3.75 -18.04 77.56
N LYS A 5 3.75 -16.92 78.28
CA LYS A 5 4.66 -15.77 78.27
C LYS A 5 6.14 -16.09 78.00
N LYS A 6 6.82 -15.16 77.34
CA LYS A 6 7.93 -14.40 77.96
C LYS A 6 7.99 -12.97 77.41
N VAL A 7 7.57 -12.02 78.25
CA VAL A 7 7.80 -10.59 78.13
C VAL A 7 9.07 -10.27 78.91
N GLY A 8 10.03 -9.60 78.28
CA GLY A 8 11.06 -8.82 78.92
C GLY A 8 10.77 -7.33 78.68
N MET A 9 10.56 -6.60 79.77
CA MET A 9 10.42 -5.14 79.88
C MET A 9 11.83 -4.52 79.64
N VAL A 10 12.10 -3.32 79.11
CA VAL A 10 11.75 -1.93 79.50
C VAL A 10 12.45 -0.98 78.44
N PRO A 11 12.51 0.37 78.58
CA PRO A 11 11.58 1.43 78.19
C PRO A 11 12.08 2.34 77.01
N ASN A 12 11.17 3.15 76.48
CA ASN A 12 11.35 4.48 75.88
C ASN A 12 12.74 4.88 75.37
N LEU A 13 12.94 4.79 74.05
CA LEU A 13 13.89 5.66 73.35
C LEU A 13 13.10 6.72 72.57
N HIS A 14 13.01 7.91 73.14
CA HIS A 14 12.61 9.10 72.41
C HIS A 14 13.65 9.38 71.33
N VAL A 15 13.40 8.91 70.10
CA VAL A 15 14.09 9.46 68.93
C VAL A 15 13.29 10.65 68.47
N ARG A 16 13.71 11.81 68.97
CA ARG A 16 13.38 13.15 68.46
C ARG A 16 13.53 13.12 66.93
N LEU A 17 12.47 13.44 66.20
CA LEU A 17 12.58 13.79 64.77
C LEU A 17 13.49 15.03 64.68
N GLN A 18 14.71 14.84 64.16
CA GLN A 18 15.46 15.95 63.59
C GLN A 18 14.74 16.31 62.26
N PRO A 19 14.38 17.58 62.00
CA PRO A 19 13.86 17.97 60.71
C PRO A 19 15.02 17.96 59.71
N GLY A 20 15.32 16.77 59.20
CA GLY A 20 16.23 16.54 58.09
C GLY A 20 15.42 16.51 56.80
N HIS A 21 15.55 17.59 56.02
CA HIS A 21 15.19 17.73 54.62
C HIS A 21 15.08 16.39 53.86
N VAL A 22 13.86 15.86 53.71
CA VAL A 22 13.59 14.94 52.60
C VAL A 22 13.47 15.83 51.38
N SER A 23 14.57 15.92 50.65
CA SER A 23 14.65 16.61 49.36
C SER A 23 13.58 16.03 48.43
N LEU A 24 12.50 16.78 48.24
CA LEU A 24 11.49 16.54 47.19
C LEU A 24 12.11 16.63 45.78
N ALA A 25 13.34 17.13 45.64
CA ALA A 25 14.01 17.35 44.36
C ALA A 25 14.54 16.08 43.68
N HIS A 26 14.43 14.89 44.29
CA HIS A 26 15.00 13.67 43.70
C HIS A 26 14.01 12.83 42.86
N MET A 27 12.72 13.17 42.81
CA MET A 27 11.72 12.44 42.00
C MET A 27 11.22 13.21 40.76
N GLU A 28 11.46 14.51 40.65
CA GLU A 28 11.00 15.32 39.50
C GLU A 28 11.97 15.24 38.29
N ALA A 29 13.27 15.16 38.55
CA ALA A 29 14.32 15.22 37.52
C ALA A 29 14.37 14.02 36.52
N PRO A 30 14.06 12.76 36.90
CA PRO A 30 14.05 11.65 35.93
C PRO A 30 12.88 11.76 34.93
N SER A 31 11.77 12.32 35.39
CA SER A 31 10.51 12.46 34.64
C SER A 31 10.63 13.52 33.55
N GLU A 32 11.13 14.71 33.90
CA GLU A 32 11.32 15.82 32.95
C GLU A 32 12.35 15.51 31.85
N ARG A 33 13.43 14.81 32.20
CA ARG A 33 14.43 14.36 31.20
C ARG A 33 13.88 13.30 30.26
N THR A 34 13.05 12.40 30.78
CA THR A 34 12.40 11.37 29.96
C THR A 34 11.36 11.99 29.04
N LEU A 35 10.58 12.96 29.54
CA LEU A 35 9.62 13.74 28.76
C LEU A 35 10.32 14.53 27.64
N GLY A 36 11.37 15.30 27.94
CA GLY A 36 12.10 16.04 26.92
C GLY A 36 12.76 15.16 25.86
N ARG A 37 13.18 13.93 26.21
CA ARG A 37 13.68 12.95 25.23
C ARG A 37 12.56 12.44 24.32
N LEU A 38 11.40 12.13 24.89
CA LEU A 38 10.24 11.67 24.14
C LEU A 38 9.71 12.77 23.22
N GLU A 39 9.66 14.03 23.67
CA GLU A 39 9.26 15.18 22.86
C GLU A 39 10.18 15.37 21.65
N LEU A 40 11.51 15.29 21.87
CA LEU A 40 12.48 15.38 20.78
C LEU A 40 12.32 14.23 19.76
N GLU A 41 12.05 13.02 20.25
CA GLU A 41 11.83 11.84 19.41
C GLU A 41 10.53 11.96 18.61
N THR A 42 9.44 12.43 19.23
CA THR A 42 8.17 12.67 18.54
C THR A 42 8.27 13.78 17.50
N ASP A 43 9.00 14.86 17.80
CA ASP A 43 9.25 15.95 16.86
C ASP A 43 10.07 15.48 15.66
N GLY A 44 11.09 14.67 15.92
CA GLY A 44 11.91 14.05 14.87
C GLY A 44 11.06 13.15 13.95
N LEU A 45 10.23 12.29 14.54
CA LEU A 45 9.34 11.40 13.80
C LEU A 45 8.28 12.17 13.00
N ALA A 46 7.66 13.19 13.60
CA ALA A 46 6.65 14.02 12.95
C ALA A 46 7.22 14.72 11.71
N ARG A 47 8.46 15.25 11.79
CA ARG A 47 9.14 15.84 10.64
C ARG A 47 9.46 14.81 9.56
N ALA A 48 9.96 13.63 9.96
CA ALA A 48 10.27 12.57 9.01
C ALA A 48 9.01 12.11 8.25
N ILE A 49 7.89 11.95 8.95
CA ILE A 49 6.59 11.63 8.34
C ILE A 49 6.18 12.74 7.36
N GLY A 50 6.25 14.00 7.77
CA GLY A 50 5.89 15.13 6.89
C GLY A 50 6.69 15.16 5.59
N ILE A 51 8.01 14.90 5.65
CA ILE A 51 8.88 14.81 4.48
C ILE A 51 8.49 13.62 3.58
N LEU A 52 8.20 12.46 4.16
CA LEU A 52 7.79 11.27 3.40
C LEU A 52 6.44 11.47 2.72
N GLU A 53 5.48 12.12 3.39
CA GLU A 53 4.17 12.45 2.83
C GLU A 53 4.29 13.44 1.67
N GLU A 54 5.12 14.47 1.80
CA GLU A 54 5.40 15.42 0.74
C GLU A 54 6.06 14.77 -0.47
N SER A 55 7.13 14.01 -0.25
CA SER A 55 7.80 13.27 -1.32
C SER A 55 6.87 12.26 -2.00
N SER A 56 5.99 11.60 -1.23
CA SER A 56 4.98 10.71 -1.79
C SER A 56 3.95 11.45 -2.64
N ARG A 57 3.52 12.66 -2.25
CA ARG A 57 2.57 13.46 -3.04
C ARG A 57 3.21 13.91 -4.35
N GLU A 58 4.44 14.43 -4.29
CA GLU A 58 5.19 14.86 -5.47
C GLU A 58 5.34 13.71 -6.48
N PHE A 59 5.75 12.53 -5.99
CA PHE A 59 5.88 11.35 -6.83
C PHE A 59 4.55 10.93 -7.46
N ARG A 60 3.43 10.95 -6.71
CA ARG A 60 2.10 10.62 -7.25
C ARG A 60 1.68 11.59 -8.36
N ALA A 61 1.85 12.89 -8.13
CA ALA A 61 1.54 13.92 -9.10
C ALA A 61 2.41 13.82 -10.37
N GLU A 62 3.68 13.40 -10.23
CA GLU A 62 4.59 13.18 -11.35
C GLU A 62 4.16 11.99 -12.22
N ILE A 63 3.78 10.86 -11.61
CA ILE A 63 3.45 9.64 -12.37
C ILE A 63 2.01 9.62 -12.90
N ALA A 64 1.08 10.38 -12.30
CA ALA A 64 -0.34 10.33 -12.64
C ALA A 64 -0.60 10.56 -14.14
N PRO A 65 -0.06 11.59 -14.81
CA PRO A 65 -0.34 11.83 -16.23
C PRO A 65 0.06 10.66 -17.13
N TYR A 66 1.19 10.02 -16.85
CA TYR A 66 1.64 8.85 -17.58
C TYR A 66 0.69 7.66 -17.39
N LEU A 67 0.18 7.46 -16.17
CA LEU A 67 -0.79 6.41 -15.88
C LEU A 67 -2.14 6.68 -16.56
N GLU A 68 -2.62 7.92 -16.54
CA GLU A 68 -3.87 8.32 -17.21
C GLU A 68 -3.82 7.99 -18.70
N GLU A 69 -2.73 8.36 -19.37
CA GLU A 69 -2.52 8.08 -20.78
C GLU A 69 -2.38 6.58 -21.04
N ARG A 70 -1.38 5.94 -20.44
CA ARG A 70 -1.01 4.57 -20.82
C ARG A 70 -2.00 3.54 -20.31
N ALA A 71 -2.43 3.63 -19.06
CA ALA A 71 -3.44 2.70 -18.54
C ALA A 71 -4.82 3.00 -19.15
N GLY A 72 -5.12 4.27 -19.46
CA GLY A 72 -6.35 4.66 -20.16
C GLY A 72 -6.44 4.03 -21.56
N GLU A 73 -5.36 4.12 -22.36
CA GLU A 73 -5.27 3.50 -23.69
C GLU A 73 -5.50 1.98 -23.62
N LEU A 74 -4.76 1.30 -22.75
CA LEU A 74 -4.86 -0.15 -22.57
C LEU A 74 -6.26 -0.56 -22.10
N PHE A 75 -6.81 0.15 -21.12
CA PHE A 75 -8.13 -0.14 -20.58
C PHE A 75 -9.23 0.11 -21.61
N SER A 76 -9.13 1.18 -22.38
CA SER A 76 -10.07 1.47 -23.46
C SER A 76 -10.08 0.35 -24.49
N ARG A 77 -8.90 -0.11 -24.91
CA ARG A 77 -8.76 -1.22 -25.84
C ARG A 77 -9.35 -2.52 -25.29
N VAL A 78 -8.97 -2.93 -24.07
CA VAL A 78 -9.50 -4.15 -23.43
C VAL A 78 -11.02 -4.09 -23.28
N THR A 79 -11.57 -2.92 -23.01
CA THR A 79 -13.02 -2.70 -22.87
C THR A 79 -13.72 -2.33 -24.18
N ARG A 80 -13.04 -2.44 -25.33
CA ARG A 80 -13.56 -2.18 -26.67
C ARG A 80 -14.18 -0.79 -26.81
N GLY A 81 -13.52 0.21 -26.23
CA GLY A 81 -13.91 1.62 -26.25
C GLY A 81 -15.00 2.00 -25.24
N LYS A 82 -15.49 1.08 -24.40
CA LYS A 82 -16.55 1.40 -23.44
C LYS A 82 -16.15 2.48 -22.43
N TYR A 83 -14.89 2.48 -22.01
CA TYR A 83 -14.31 3.51 -21.16
C TYR A 83 -13.18 4.18 -21.95
N SER A 84 -13.32 5.46 -22.22
CA SER A 84 -12.41 6.19 -23.14
C SER A 84 -11.45 7.13 -22.41
N SER A 85 -11.66 7.36 -21.12
CA SER A 85 -10.81 8.23 -20.31
C SER A 85 -10.65 7.66 -18.92
N LEU A 86 -9.42 7.71 -18.42
CA LEU A 86 -9.02 7.40 -17.06
C LEU A 86 -8.36 8.63 -16.48
N SER A 87 -8.75 9.01 -15.27
CA SER A 87 -8.13 10.08 -14.50
C SER A 87 -7.73 9.57 -13.12
N PHE A 88 -6.64 10.07 -12.58
CA PHE A 88 -6.22 9.80 -11.22
C PHE A 88 -6.30 11.06 -10.38
N ASP A 89 -6.83 10.94 -9.17
CA ASP A 89 -6.66 11.99 -8.18
C ASP A 89 -5.17 12.10 -7.83
N PRO A 90 -4.52 13.28 -7.97
CA PRO A 90 -3.08 13.42 -7.81
C PRO A 90 -2.60 13.23 -6.36
N GLU A 91 -3.50 13.36 -5.38
CA GLU A 91 -3.20 13.21 -3.96
C GLU A 91 -3.31 11.73 -3.52
N SER A 92 -4.36 11.04 -3.96
CA SER A 92 -4.71 9.69 -3.52
C SER A 92 -4.42 8.57 -4.53
N LEU A 93 -4.18 8.91 -5.80
CA LEU A 93 -4.20 7.99 -6.95
C LEU A 93 -5.49 7.17 -7.07
N GLU A 94 -6.62 7.73 -6.63
CA GLU A 94 -7.91 7.12 -6.86
C GLU A 94 -8.31 7.25 -8.34
N ALA A 95 -8.58 6.11 -8.97
CA ALA A 95 -8.97 6.04 -10.37
C ALA A 95 -10.45 6.44 -10.56
N SER A 96 -10.68 7.36 -11.48
CA SER A 96 -12.00 7.74 -11.98
C SER A 96 -12.05 7.58 -13.50
N LEU A 97 -13.22 7.22 -14.01
CA LEU A 97 -13.43 6.92 -15.42
C LEU A 97 -14.49 7.82 -16.01
N LEU A 98 -14.35 8.21 -17.27
CA LEU A 98 -15.42 8.84 -18.02
C LEU A 98 -16.19 7.79 -18.83
N HIS A 99 -17.49 7.72 -18.63
CA HIS A 99 -18.39 6.87 -19.40
C HIS A 99 -19.66 7.67 -19.75
N GLU A 100 -19.95 7.82 -21.04
CA GLU A 100 -21.13 8.57 -21.54
C GLU A 100 -21.26 9.99 -20.94
N GLY A 101 -20.12 10.68 -20.76
CA GLY A 101 -20.08 12.03 -20.19
C GLY A 101 -20.27 12.10 -18.67
N ARG A 102 -20.32 10.95 -17.98
CA ARG A 102 -20.40 10.87 -16.52
C ARG A 102 -19.11 10.32 -15.93
N LEU A 103 -18.69 10.94 -14.83
CA LEU A 103 -17.57 10.44 -14.04
C LEU A 103 -18.05 9.28 -13.18
N ILE A 104 -17.40 8.14 -13.32
CA ILE A 104 -17.70 6.90 -12.61
C ILE A 104 -16.48 6.53 -11.77
N GLN A 105 -16.69 6.30 -10.49
CA GLN A 105 -15.64 5.77 -9.62
C GLN A 105 -15.44 4.27 -9.86
N LYS A 106 -14.21 3.79 -9.66
CA LYS A 106 -13.86 2.37 -9.83
C LYS A 106 -14.80 1.41 -9.07
N ASP A 107 -15.34 1.82 -7.93
CA ASP A 107 -16.18 0.98 -7.06
C ASP A 107 -17.58 0.72 -7.64
N SER A 108 -17.98 1.48 -8.66
CA SER A 108 -19.22 1.25 -9.42
C SER A 108 -19.05 0.25 -10.57
N LEU A 109 -17.82 -0.21 -10.84
CA LEU A 109 -17.52 -1.18 -11.89
C LEU A 109 -17.80 -2.61 -11.42
N SER A 110 -18.13 -3.50 -12.36
CA SER A 110 -18.15 -4.93 -12.05
C SER A 110 -16.75 -5.43 -11.69
N THR A 111 -16.66 -6.50 -10.88
CA THR A 111 -15.38 -7.10 -10.47
C THR A 111 -14.45 -7.37 -11.66
N GLY A 112 -14.93 -8.00 -12.74
CA GLY A 112 -14.11 -8.23 -13.94
C GLY A 112 -13.66 -6.95 -14.64
N THR A 113 -14.46 -5.88 -14.58
CA THR A 113 -14.05 -4.57 -15.13
C THR A 113 -13.00 -3.89 -14.25
N GLN A 114 -13.10 -4.04 -12.91
CA GLN A 114 -12.05 -3.57 -11.99
C GLN A 114 -10.74 -4.31 -12.24
N GLU A 115 -10.77 -5.62 -12.44
CA GLU A 115 -9.57 -6.41 -12.73
C GLU A 115 -8.92 -6.00 -14.06
N GLN A 116 -9.71 -5.68 -15.08
CA GLN A 116 -9.21 -5.13 -16.35
C GLN A 116 -8.52 -3.78 -16.15
N LEU A 117 -9.09 -2.90 -15.32
CA LEU A 117 -8.48 -1.62 -14.98
C LEU A 117 -7.16 -1.83 -14.22
N TYR A 118 -7.15 -2.69 -13.21
CA TYR A 118 -5.94 -2.99 -12.45
C TYR A 118 -4.85 -3.62 -13.32
N LEU A 119 -5.20 -4.49 -14.27
CA LEU A 119 -4.25 -5.04 -15.22
C LEU A 119 -3.60 -3.93 -16.07
N ALA A 120 -4.41 -3.02 -16.62
CA ALA A 120 -3.92 -1.88 -17.40
C ALA A 120 -2.98 -0.98 -16.58
N ILE A 121 -3.36 -0.66 -15.34
CA ILE A 121 -2.54 0.14 -14.42
C ILE A 121 -1.22 -0.56 -14.09
N ARG A 122 -1.24 -1.86 -13.79
CA ARG A 122 -0.04 -2.65 -13.49
C ARG A 122 0.91 -2.72 -14.68
N ILE A 123 0.39 -2.86 -15.90
CA ILE A 123 1.21 -2.82 -17.11
C ILE A 123 1.84 -1.43 -17.28
N ALA A 124 1.06 -0.36 -17.18
CA ALA A 124 1.56 1.00 -17.29
C ALA A 124 2.66 1.28 -16.23
N LEU A 125 2.40 0.98 -14.96
CA LEU A 125 3.38 1.11 -13.87
C LEU A 125 4.65 0.29 -14.13
N SER A 126 4.51 -0.95 -14.59
CA SER A 126 5.66 -1.81 -14.90
C SER A 126 6.52 -1.18 -16.00
N GLN A 127 5.91 -0.63 -17.06
CA GLN A 127 6.62 0.06 -18.13
C GLN A 127 7.33 1.34 -17.63
N LEU A 128 6.67 2.11 -16.75
CA LEU A 128 7.26 3.29 -16.13
C LEU A 128 8.50 2.93 -15.31
N ILE A 129 8.41 1.90 -14.47
CA ILE A 129 9.49 1.45 -13.58
C ILE A 129 10.61 0.75 -14.35
N SER A 130 10.28 0.01 -15.42
CA SER A 130 11.28 -0.67 -16.24
C SER A 130 12.08 0.32 -17.08
N GLY A 131 11.49 1.46 -17.45
CA GLY A 131 12.06 2.39 -18.43
C GLY A 131 12.38 1.65 -19.72
N GLU A 132 13.57 1.85 -20.27
CA GLU A 132 14.02 1.21 -21.52
C GLU A 132 14.38 -0.29 -21.36
N ARG A 133 14.34 -0.84 -20.14
CA ARG A 133 14.71 -2.24 -19.90
C ARG A 133 13.59 -3.18 -20.36
N LYS A 134 13.96 -4.15 -21.19
CA LYS A 134 13.07 -5.24 -21.66
C LYS A 134 12.97 -6.35 -20.61
N LEU A 135 12.32 -6.07 -19.50
CA LEU A 135 12.10 -7.03 -18.42
C LEU A 135 10.99 -8.03 -18.79
N PRO A 136 11.06 -9.28 -18.30
CA PRO A 136 9.97 -10.25 -18.47
C PRO A 136 8.75 -9.87 -17.62
N PHE A 137 7.56 -10.17 -18.11
CA PHE A 137 6.30 -10.04 -17.39
C PHE A 137 5.76 -11.41 -16.99
N PHE A 138 5.29 -11.52 -15.75
CA PHE A 138 4.64 -12.71 -15.22
C PHE A 138 3.20 -12.35 -14.82
N PHE A 139 2.23 -13.03 -15.43
CA PHE A 139 0.81 -12.89 -15.15
C PHE A 139 0.29 -14.18 -14.55
N ASP A 140 -0.33 -14.09 -13.37
CA ASP A 140 -0.93 -15.24 -12.66
C ASP A 140 -2.44 -15.05 -12.61
N ASP A 141 -3.18 -15.90 -13.34
CA ASP A 141 -4.64 -15.90 -13.50
C ASP A 141 -5.28 -14.54 -13.82
N SER A 142 -4.51 -13.65 -14.44
CA SER A 142 -4.86 -12.22 -14.58
C SER A 142 -6.02 -11.95 -15.56
N LEU A 143 -6.50 -12.97 -16.27
CA LEU A 143 -7.57 -12.88 -17.28
C LEU A 143 -8.82 -13.71 -16.90
N LEU A 144 -8.84 -14.35 -15.73
CA LEU A 144 -9.84 -15.35 -15.38
C LEU A 144 -11.28 -14.81 -15.37
N ASN A 145 -11.51 -13.60 -14.85
CA ASN A 145 -12.86 -13.02 -14.75
C ASN A 145 -13.23 -12.14 -15.95
N PHE A 146 -12.50 -12.23 -17.06
CA PHE A 146 -12.79 -11.45 -18.25
C PHE A 146 -13.80 -12.20 -19.11
N ASP A 147 -14.80 -11.48 -19.65
CA ASP A 147 -15.64 -12.04 -20.70
C ASP A 147 -14.79 -12.34 -21.96
N GLU A 148 -15.23 -13.30 -22.75
CA GLU A 148 -14.48 -13.82 -23.91
C GLU A 148 -13.97 -12.73 -24.86
N GLY A 149 -14.79 -11.71 -25.13
CA GLY A 149 -14.36 -10.66 -26.05
C GLY A 149 -13.32 -9.74 -25.42
N ARG A 150 -13.42 -9.40 -24.13
CA ARG A 150 -12.38 -8.61 -23.45
C ARG A 150 -11.10 -9.40 -23.20
N LYS A 151 -11.22 -10.71 -22.95
CA LYS A 151 -10.09 -11.64 -22.87
C LYS A 151 -9.31 -11.66 -24.19
N LYS A 152 -10.02 -11.72 -25.32
CA LYS A 152 -9.40 -11.64 -26.66
C LYS A 152 -8.62 -10.33 -26.86
N GLU A 153 -9.20 -9.19 -26.49
CA GLU A 153 -8.49 -7.91 -26.58
C GLU A 153 -7.25 -7.86 -25.67
N ALA A 154 -7.37 -8.36 -24.44
CA ALA A 154 -6.24 -8.44 -23.51
C ALA A 154 -5.11 -9.34 -24.02
N LEU A 155 -5.44 -10.50 -24.60
CA LEU A 155 -4.44 -11.36 -25.26
C LEU A 155 -3.78 -10.66 -26.45
N GLY A 156 -4.53 -9.86 -27.21
CA GLY A 156 -3.98 -9.02 -28.28
C GLY A 156 -2.95 -8.02 -27.76
N VAL A 157 -3.26 -7.33 -26.67
CA VAL A 157 -2.31 -6.44 -25.96
C VAL A 157 -1.05 -7.21 -25.54
N LEU A 158 -1.21 -8.36 -24.88
CA LEU A 158 -0.07 -9.16 -24.43
C LEU A 158 0.78 -9.66 -25.59
N LYS A 159 0.17 -10.00 -26.73
CA LYS A 159 0.88 -10.43 -27.94
C LYS A 159 1.72 -9.30 -28.54
N GLU A 160 1.21 -8.08 -28.54
CA GLU A 160 1.99 -6.91 -28.98
C GLU A 160 3.15 -6.63 -28.03
N MET A 161 2.90 -6.67 -26.71
CA MET A 161 3.96 -6.56 -25.71
C MET A 161 5.02 -7.65 -25.88
N ALA A 162 4.62 -8.86 -26.29
CA ALA A 162 5.53 -9.97 -26.53
C ALA A 162 6.54 -9.73 -27.67
N THR A 163 6.34 -8.70 -28.50
CA THR A 163 7.33 -8.31 -29.53
C THR A 163 8.58 -7.67 -28.92
N GLU A 164 8.47 -7.11 -27.71
CA GLU A 164 9.56 -6.44 -27.01
C GLU A 164 9.92 -7.09 -25.67
N HIS A 165 8.97 -7.78 -25.04
CA HIS A 165 9.13 -8.37 -23.71
C HIS A 165 8.87 -9.87 -23.74
N GLN A 166 9.52 -10.62 -22.85
CA GLN A 166 9.12 -12.00 -22.61
C GLN A 166 7.87 -12.00 -21.73
N ILE A 167 6.81 -12.69 -22.15
CA ILE A 167 5.54 -12.78 -21.42
C ILE A 167 5.32 -14.21 -20.95
N PHE A 168 5.10 -14.38 -19.64
CA PHE A 168 4.66 -15.62 -19.01
C PHE A 168 3.25 -15.42 -18.47
N LEU A 169 2.33 -16.28 -18.91
CA LEU A 169 0.95 -16.31 -18.43
C LEU A 169 0.68 -17.68 -17.80
N PHE A 170 0.49 -17.69 -16.50
CA PHE A 170 0.01 -18.86 -15.76
C PHE A 170 -1.49 -18.74 -15.59
N THR A 171 -2.21 -19.80 -15.92
CA THR A 171 -3.66 -19.77 -15.76
C THR A 171 -4.29 -21.13 -15.59
N ILE A 172 -5.38 -21.18 -14.83
CA ILE A 172 -6.29 -22.31 -14.73
C ILE A 172 -7.38 -22.31 -15.83
N ASP A 173 -7.48 -21.22 -16.61
CA ASP A 173 -8.49 -21.06 -17.64
C ASP A 173 -8.18 -21.93 -18.87
N ARG A 174 -8.91 -23.04 -18.99
CA ARG A 174 -8.77 -23.98 -20.10
C ARG A 174 -9.17 -23.41 -21.46
N SER A 175 -9.92 -22.31 -21.52
CA SER A 175 -10.25 -21.65 -22.79
C SER A 175 -9.00 -21.10 -23.50
N LEU A 176 -7.92 -20.85 -22.75
CA LEU A 176 -6.66 -20.33 -23.25
C LEU A 176 -5.74 -21.39 -23.87
N LYS A 177 -6.16 -22.67 -23.94
CA LYS A 177 -5.33 -23.75 -24.51
C LYS A 177 -4.98 -23.57 -26.00
N ASN A 178 -5.85 -22.92 -26.77
CA ASN A 178 -5.71 -22.80 -28.23
C ASN A 178 -5.27 -21.41 -28.68
N ILE A 179 -4.58 -20.67 -27.82
CA ILE A 179 -4.01 -19.36 -28.20
C ILE A 179 -2.74 -19.54 -29.02
N ASP A 180 -2.41 -18.52 -29.81
CA ASP A 180 -1.16 -18.46 -30.56
C ASP A 180 0.01 -18.09 -29.63
N ALA A 181 0.44 -19.07 -28.82
CA ALA A 181 1.57 -18.99 -27.90
C ALA A 181 2.17 -20.39 -27.66
N HIS A 182 3.35 -20.44 -27.03
CA HIS A 182 3.89 -21.72 -26.54
C HIS A 182 3.16 -22.13 -25.26
N VAL A 183 2.32 -23.17 -25.36
CA VAL A 183 1.51 -23.67 -24.24
C VAL A 183 2.19 -24.89 -23.61
N VAL A 184 2.38 -24.85 -22.29
CA VAL A 184 2.89 -25.95 -21.48
C VAL A 184 1.80 -26.37 -20.51
N GLU A 185 1.38 -27.64 -20.59
CA GLU A 185 0.44 -28.23 -19.62
C GLU A 185 1.25 -28.82 -18.45
N ILE A 186 0.89 -28.43 -17.22
CA ILE A 186 1.51 -28.88 -15.96
C ILE A 186 0.53 -29.79 -15.23
#